data_AF-A0A2I0QUU3-F1
#
_entry.id   AF-A0A2I0QUU3-F1
#
_cell.length_a   1.000
_cell.length_b   1.000
_cell.length_c   1.000
_cell.angle_alpha   90.00
_cell.angle_beta   90.00
_cell.angle_gamma   90.00
#
_symmetry.space_group_name_H-M   'P 1'
#
loop_
_entity.id
_entity.type
_entity.pdbx_description
1 polymer ?
#
loop_
_entity_poly.entity_id
_entity_poly.type
_entity_poly.pdbx_seq_one_letter_code
_entity_poly.pdbx_strand_id
1 'polypeptide(L)' 'MKDEDNIIPFPKPTVELTVDEYLELEHYRKKIRQAKNVAEMDYNYNKAKNLIQHAQARRNK' A
#
# COMPACT_ATOMS: atom_id res chain seq x y z
N MET A 1 2.98 -26.72 1.13
CA MET A 1 3.58 -25.87 2.18
C MET A 1 3.11 -24.46 1.90
N LYS A 2 2.42 -23.83 2.85
CA LYS A 2 1.95 -22.45 2.70
C LYS A 2 3.14 -21.56 2.99
N ASP A 3 3.67 -20.90 1.97
CA ASP A 3 4.70 -19.88 2.12
C ASP A 3 4.09 -18.63 2.79
N GLU A 4 3.93 -18.67 4.11
CA GLU A 4 3.36 -17.58 4.92
C GLU A 4 4.43 -16.60 5.47
N ASP A 5 5.72 -16.87 5.28
CA ASP A 5 6.77 -16.23 6.09
C ASP A 5 7.64 -15.17 5.38
N ASN A 6 7.19 -14.59 4.26
CA ASN A 6 7.86 -13.41 3.66
C ASN A 6 6.88 -12.31 3.22
N ILE A 7 5.77 -12.18 3.94
CA ILE A 7 4.80 -11.11 3.68
C ILE A 7 5.29 -9.86 4.39
N ILE A 8 6.03 -8.99 3.69
CA ILE A 8 6.20 -7.60 4.12
C ILE A 8 4.79 -7.06 4.42
N PRO A 9 4.49 -6.65 5.67
CA PRO A 9 3.15 -6.23 6.01
C PRO A 9 2.78 -4.99 5.19
N PHE A 10 1.76 -5.14 4.35
CA PHE A 10 1.25 -4.05 3.52
C PHE A 10 0.80 -2.88 4.43
N PRO A 11 1.12 -1.62 4.08
CA PRO A 11 0.87 -0.50 4.98
C PRO A 11 -0.64 -0.36 5.20
N LYS A 12 -1.02 -0.23 6.47
CA LYS A 12 -2.43 -0.07 6.87
C LYS A 12 -2.74 1.42 7.04
N PRO A 13 -3.87 1.91 6.51
CA PRO A 13 -4.28 3.28 6.74
C PRO A 13 -4.61 3.47 8.22
N THR A 14 -4.12 4.56 8.81
CA THR A 14 -4.45 4.97 10.19
C THR A 14 -5.56 6.03 10.25
N VAL A 15 -6.03 6.45 9.07
CA VAL A 15 -7.11 7.43 8.87
C VAL A 15 -8.09 6.87 7.85
N GLU A 16 -9.30 7.41 7.84
CA GLU A 16 -10.29 7.04 6.83
C GLU A 16 -9.85 7.53 5.44
N LEU A 17 -9.80 6.59 4.50
CA LEU A 17 -9.49 6.88 3.10
C LEU A 17 -10.77 7.26 2.37
N THR A 18 -10.68 8.16 1.40
CA THR A 18 -11.76 8.31 0.41
C THR A 18 -11.91 7.03 -0.41
N VAL A 19 -13.02 6.90 -1.13
CA VAL A 19 -13.24 5.77 -2.04
C VAL A 19 -12.10 5.67 -3.07
N ASP A 20 -11.66 6.80 -3.62
CA ASP A 20 -10.58 6.84 -4.61
C ASP A 20 -9.24 6.43 -3.99
N GLU A 21 -8.90 6.94 -2.80
CA GLU A 21 -7.70 6.56 -2.06
C GLU A 21 -7.72 5.07 -1.71
N TYR A 22 -8.87 4.53 -1.33
CA TYR A 22 -9.01 3.10 -1.03
C TYR A 22 -8.79 2.23 -2.28
N LEU A 23 -9.39 2.61 -3.41
CA LEU A 23 -9.21 1.90 -4.68
C LEU A 23 -7.76 1.95 -5.15
N GLU A 24 -7.09 3.09 -5.01
CA GLU A 24 -5.68 3.23 -5.34
C GLU A 24 -4.78 2.40 -4.42
N LEU A 25 -5.10 2.34 -3.12
CA LEU A 25 -4.39 1.49 -2.17
C LEU A 25 -4.49 0.00 -2.52
N GLU A 26 -5.70 -0.49 -2.83
CA GLU A 26 -5.91 -1.88 -3.25
C GLU A 26 -5.24 -2.19 -4.59
N HIS A 27 -5.15 -1.21 -5.50
CA HIS A 27 -4.38 -1.34 -6.74
C HIS A 27 -2.89 -1.56 -6.46
N TYR A 28 -2.28 -0.78 -5.57
CA TYR A 28 -0.88 -1.00 -5.18
C TYR A 28 -0.68 -2.35 -4.51
N ARG A 29 -1.64 -2.79 -3.68
CA ARG A 29 -1.61 -4.13 -3.07
C ARG A 29 -1.61 -5.24 -4.10
N LYS A 30 -2.44 -5.12 -5.15
CA LYS A 30 -2.46 -6.06 -6.27
C LYS A 30 -1.13 -6.05 -7.04
N LYS A 31 -0.56 -4.87 -7.31
CA LYS A 31 0.73 -4.73 -7.99
C LYS A 31 1.88 -5.36 -7.21
N ILE A 32 1.91 -5.25 -5.88
CA ILE A 32 2.94 -5.93 -5.06
C ILE A 32 2.83 -7.45 -5.19
N ARG A 33 1.61 -8.00 -5.20
CA ARG A 33 1.40 -9.45 -5.42
C ARG A 33 1.81 -9.93 -6.81
N GLN A 34 1.78 -9.04 -7.79
CA GLN A 34 2.15 -9.32 -9.18
C GLN A 34 3.60 -8.93 -9.51
N ALA A 35 4.30 -8.28 -8.58
CA ALA A 35 5.64 -7.79 -8.79
C ALA A 35 6.59 -8.97 -9.06
N LYS A 36 7.46 -8.80 -10.06
CA LYS A 36 8.40 -9.83 -10.49
C LYS A 36 9.75 -9.73 -9.78
N ASN A 37 10.01 -8.59 -9.13
CA ASN A 37 11.26 -8.30 -8.46
C ASN A 37 11.03 -7.41 -7.25
N VAL A 38 12.03 -7.36 -6.37
CA VAL A 38 11.99 -6.59 -5.12
C VAL A 38 11.84 -5.09 -5.40
N ALA A 39 12.47 -4.56 -6.45
CA ALA A 39 12.36 -3.13 -6.78
C ALA A 39 10.92 -2.72 -7.15
N GLU A 40 10.18 -3.57 -7.86
CA GLU A 40 8.75 -3.36 -8.14
C GLU A 40 7.91 -3.46 -6.86
N MET A 41 8.22 -4.40 -5.97
CA MET A 41 7.55 -4.49 -4.67
C MET A 41 7.77 -3.20 -3.86
N ASP A 42 9.02 -2.75 -3.74
CA ASP A 42 9.40 -1.55 -3.00
C ASP A 42 8.79 -0.29 -3.59
N TYR A 43 8.77 -0.17 -4.92
CA TYR A 43 8.14 0.95 -5.60
C TYR A 43 6.65 1.06 -5.26
N ASN A 44 5.89 -0.04 -5.40
CA ASN A 44 4.46 -0.05 -5.12
C ASN A 44 4.17 0.10 -3.61
N TYR A 45 5.02 -0.46 -2.75
CA TYR A 45 4.94 -0.29 -1.30
C TYR A 45 5.10 1.19 -0.91
N ASN A 46 6.12 1.87 -1.46
CA ASN A 46 6.35 3.28 -1.19
C ASN A 46 5.22 4.17 -1.70
N LYS A 47 4.61 3.83 -2.84
CA LYS A 47 3.42 4.53 -3.34
C LYS A 47 2.22 4.39 -2.40
N ALA A 48 1.93 3.17 -1.93
CA ALA A 48 0.88 2.93 -0.94
C ALA A 48 1.15 3.68 0.38
N LYS A 49 2.41 3.71 0.84
CA LYS A 49 2.80 4.46 2.04
C LYS A 49 2.59 5.96 1.87
N ASN A 50 3.00 6.54 0.75
CA ASN A 50 2.81 7.96 0.47
C ASN A 50 1.32 8.33 0.39
N LEU A 51 0.50 7.48 -0.21
CA LEU A 51 -0.95 7.67 -0.27
C LEU A 51 -1.56 7.80 1.14
N ILE A 52 -1.17 6.90 2.05
CA ILE A 52 -1.62 6.95 3.45
C ILE A 52 -1.13 8.22 4.15
N GLN A 53 0.11 8.65 3.90
CA GLN A 53 0.64 9.90 4.46
C GLN A 53 -0.11 11.13 3.93
N HIS A 54 -0.49 11.16 2.65
CA HIS A 54 -1.32 12.23 2.09
C HIS A 54 -2.71 12.26 2.71
N ALA A 55 -3.34 11.10 2.90
CA ALA A 55 -4.63 11.01 3.59
C ALA A 55 -4.54 11.51 5.05
N GLN A 56 -3.45 11.18 5.76
CA GLN A 56 -3.19 11.69 7.11
C GLN A 56 -3.02 13.21 7.11
N ALA A 57 -2.25 13.76 6.18
CA ALA A 57 -2.02 15.19 6.06
C ALA A 57 -3.33 15.96 5.73
N ARG A 58 -4.24 15.36 4.97
CA ARG A 58 -5.57 15.92 4.69
C ARG A 58 -6.43 16.04 5.96
N ARG A 59 -6.37 15.05 6.86
CA ARG A 59 -7.13 15.06 8.13
C ARG A 59 -6.58 16.06 9.16
N ASN A 60 -5.28 16.33 9.14
CA ASN A 60 -4.62 17.23 10.09
C ASN A 60 -4.65 18.72 9.66
N LYS A 61 -5.32 19.05 8.55
CA LYS A 61 -5.62 20.42 8.12
C LYS A 61 -7.02 20.81 8.53
#